data_AF-A0A2Z4WA72-F1
#
_entry.id   AF-A0A2Z4WA72-F1
#
_cell.length_a   1.000
_cell.length_b   1.000
_cell.length_c   1.000
_cell.angle_alpha   90.00
_cell.angle_beta   90.00
_cell.angle_gamma   90.00
#
_symmetry.space_group_name_H-M   'P 1'
#
loop_
_entity.id
_entity.type
_entity.pdbx_description
1 polymer ?
#
loop_
_entity_poly.entity_id
_entity_poly.type
_entity_poly.pdbx_seq_one_letter_code
_entity_poly.pdbx_strand_id
1 'polypeptide(L)'
;MFIWIWQLENQVRKYGGINGLIERLKSMGVKDVCIKYHEGSGPIGGGINFKEGYRRYYRNFKDAGFRVGTWGYNYFNHITEESNLIIEALNISDYYIFDPEVDVANKFKQAEEICRRVRNSHPSKLIGYSSFPIVSYHTDIPYSVFNKYCNFASPQVYWGEMGWSVSRCIDRMLSDHKRYGLNKPIYPSIQSYNVSYNSYMEYKKYDFKNTGVWSLDEMQSNCIKFIESCAGKDYIPEGNKPGGGSPSASGSIKQLQSQLNSLINAKLVVDGIQGPRTTDAVKRFQSLMGLSEDGIAGSRTWSAIKEIRSYPTDGVKFPHYEYATRWIQWRVGTSIDGIFGSNTEERVKQWQRDCNRKYGTSLAIDGIVGKETWRCMFKY
;
A
#
# COMPACT_ATOMS: atom_id res chain seq x y z
N MET A 1 -2.87 11.42 -15.44
CA MET A 1 -1.87 10.84 -14.52
C MET A 1 -0.99 11.96 -13.99
N PHE A 2 -0.63 11.91 -12.71
CA PHE A 2 0.37 12.80 -12.11
C PHE A 2 1.48 11.99 -11.46
N ILE A 3 2.72 12.47 -11.54
CA ILE A 3 3.88 11.76 -10.99
C ILE A 3 4.31 12.43 -9.69
N TRP A 4 4.41 11.64 -8.61
CA TRP A 4 4.95 12.12 -7.35
C TRP A 4 6.46 12.24 -7.44
N ILE A 5 6.99 13.37 -6.95
CA ILE A 5 8.44 13.61 -6.84
C ILE A 5 8.74 13.90 -5.38
N TRP A 6 9.54 13.04 -4.75
CA TRP A 6 9.96 13.20 -3.36
C TRP A 6 11.18 14.12 -3.26
N GLN A 7 12.27 13.80 -3.98
CA GLN A 7 13.53 14.53 -3.85
C GLN A 7 13.89 15.23 -5.16
N LEU A 8 13.21 16.35 -5.45
CA LEU A 8 13.34 17.05 -6.74
C LEU A 8 14.79 17.38 -7.11
N GLU A 9 15.59 17.88 -6.18
CA GLU A 9 16.99 18.21 -6.46
C GLU A 9 17.81 16.99 -6.87
N ASN A 10 17.52 15.82 -6.30
CA ASN A 10 18.15 14.57 -6.69
C ASN A 10 17.75 14.16 -8.10
N GLN A 11 16.47 14.33 -8.46
CA GLN A 11 16.02 14.06 -9.82
C GLN A 11 16.64 15.03 -10.82
N VAL A 12 16.75 16.32 -10.49
CA VAL A 12 17.44 17.33 -11.31
C VAL A 12 18.90 16.94 -11.55
N ARG A 13 19.64 16.54 -10.50
CA ARG A 13 21.03 16.07 -10.65
C ARG A 13 21.13 14.79 -11.47
N LYS A 14 20.26 13.80 -11.21
CA LYS A 14 20.22 12.51 -11.89
C LYS A 14 20.08 12.64 -13.42
N TYR A 15 19.32 13.63 -13.88
CA TYR A 15 19.10 13.88 -15.30
C TYR A 15 19.96 15.03 -15.86
N GLY A 16 21.07 15.38 -15.20
CA GLY A 16 22.04 16.35 -15.70
C GLY A 16 21.56 17.81 -15.68
N GLY A 17 20.47 18.12 -14.99
CA GLY A 17 19.88 19.45 -14.88
C GLY A 17 18.36 19.46 -15.04
N ILE A 18 17.75 20.63 -14.82
CA ILE A 18 16.29 20.78 -14.85
C ILE A 18 15.71 20.52 -16.25
N ASN A 19 16.43 20.92 -17.30
CA ASN A 19 16.02 20.67 -18.68
C ASN A 19 16.02 19.16 -19.00
N GLY A 20 17.05 18.43 -18.59
CA GLY A 20 17.11 16.98 -18.80
C GLY A 20 16.01 16.22 -18.05
N LEU A 21 15.67 16.66 -16.81
CA LEU A 21 14.51 16.12 -16.09
C LEU A 21 13.19 16.39 -16.81
N ILE A 22 12.98 17.62 -17.29
CA ILE A 22 11.79 18.02 -18.04
C ILE A 22 11.66 17.22 -19.35
N GLU A 23 12.75 17.10 -20.11
CA GLU A 23 12.79 16.31 -21.34
C GLU A 23 12.47 14.85 -21.08
N ARG A 24 13.02 14.28 -20.00
CA ARG A 24 12.72 12.90 -19.60
C ARG A 24 11.24 12.71 -19.31
N LEU A 25 10.63 13.59 -18.51
CA LEU A 25 9.21 13.51 -18.17
C LEU A 25 8.31 13.68 -19.42
N LYS A 26 8.64 14.64 -20.29
CA LYS A 26 7.96 14.81 -21.58
C LYS A 26 8.08 13.58 -22.47
N SER A 27 9.26 12.95 -22.49
CA SER A 27 9.49 11.74 -23.28
C SER A 27 8.56 10.61 -22.87
N MET A 28 8.20 10.51 -21.59
CA MET A 28 7.25 9.51 -21.08
C MET A 28 5.78 9.89 -21.29
N GLY A 29 5.49 11.09 -21.81
CA GLY A 29 4.13 11.62 -21.96
C GLY A 29 3.55 12.22 -20.68
N VAL A 30 4.37 12.51 -19.66
CA VAL A 30 3.93 13.12 -18.41
C VAL A 30 3.61 14.60 -18.64
N LYS A 31 2.46 15.04 -18.11
CA LYS A 31 1.98 16.44 -18.18
C LYS A 31 1.68 17.04 -16.81
N ASP A 32 1.72 16.25 -15.76
CA ASP A 32 1.35 16.64 -14.40
C ASP A 32 2.35 16.05 -13.40
N VAL A 33 2.91 16.91 -12.54
CA VAL A 33 3.86 16.53 -11.48
C VAL A 33 3.37 17.02 -10.13
N CYS A 34 3.53 16.20 -9.10
CA CYS A 34 3.21 16.51 -7.72
C CYS A 34 4.50 16.45 -6.89
N ILE A 35 5.05 17.61 -6.55
CA ILE A 35 6.40 17.74 -5.99
C ILE A 35 6.32 17.98 -4.48
N LYS A 36 7.15 17.29 -3.67
CA LYS A 36 7.20 17.50 -2.22
C LYS A 36 7.64 18.94 -1.90
N TYR A 37 6.97 19.57 -0.96
CA TYR A 37 7.25 20.94 -0.54
C TYR A 37 7.67 21.06 0.92
N HIS A 38 7.17 20.18 1.78
CA HIS A 38 7.47 20.24 3.21
C HIS A 38 7.36 18.87 3.88
N GLU A 39 7.87 18.84 5.12
CA GLU A 39 7.84 17.72 6.06
C GLU A 39 7.35 18.27 7.40
N GLY A 40 6.04 18.21 7.63
CA GLY A 40 5.39 18.83 8.79
C GLY A 40 5.48 20.35 8.80
N SER A 41 5.85 20.93 9.95
CA SER A 41 6.07 22.37 10.09
C SER A 41 7.44 22.81 9.55
N GLY A 42 8.30 21.87 9.15
CA GLY A 42 9.65 22.12 8.68
C GLY A 42 9.75 22.22 7.16
N PRO A 43 10.57 23.14 6.62
CA PRO A 43 10.89 23.14 5.20
C PRO A 43 11.91 22.04 4.83
N ILE A 44 12.46 21.33 5.83
CA ILE A 44 13.52 20.34 5.69
C ILE A 44 13.00 18.97 6.12
N GLY A 45 13.30 17.92 5.33
CA GLY A 45 13.11 16.53 5.72
C GLY A 45 14.10 15.61 5.00
N GLY A 46 14.62 14.60 5.68
CA GLY A 46 15.69 13.75 5.14
C GLY A 46 16.98 14.52 4.76
N GLY A 47 17.22 15.68 5.39
CA GLY A 47 18.37 16.55 5.08
C GLY A 47 18.21 17.46 3.85
N ILE A 48 17.02 17.49 3.21
CA ILE A 48 16.76 18.27 1.98
C ILE A 48 15.77 19.41 2.27
N ASN A 49 16.04 20.60 1.74
CA ASN A 49 15.12 21.74 1.78
C ASN A 49 14.11 21.66 0.61
N PHE A 50 12.99 20.98 0.82
CA PHE A 50 11.97 20.74 -0.21
C PHE A 50 11.35 22.03 -0.73
N LYS A 51 11.07 22.98 0.17
CA LYS A 51 10.46 24.27 -0.17
C LYS A 51 11.32 25.07 -1.13
N GLU A 52 12.61 25.18 -0.85
CA GLU A 52 13.54 25.91 -1.71
C GLU A 52 13.70 25.22 -3.07
N GLY A 53 13.87 23.88 -3.07
CA GLY A 53 13.95 23.09 -4.30
C GLY A 53 12.72 23.26 -5.18
N TYR A 54 11.52 23.20 -4.59
CA TYR A 54 10.27 23.46 -5.32
C TYR A 54 10.25 24.85 -5.94
N ARG A 55 10.53 25.90 -5.15
CA ARG A 55 10.50 27.29 -5.64
C ARG A 55 11.52 27.55 -6.74
N ARG A 56 12.70 26.94 -6.63
CA ARG A 56 13.79 27.09 -7.61
C ARG A 56 13.37 26.61 -9.00
N TYR A 57 12.63 25.51 -9.09
CA TYR A 57 12.34 24.84 -10.37
C TYR A 57 10.87 24.92 -10.81
N TYR A 58 9.95 25.38 -9.97
CA TYR A 58 8.52 25.47 -10.27
C TYR A 58 8.25 26.14 -11.63
N ARG A 59 8.86 27.31 -11.89
CA ARG A 59 8.67 28.04 -13.15
C ARG A 59 9.16 27.25 -14.36
N ASN A 60 10.28 26.53 -14.25
CA ASN A 60 10.77 25.70 -15.36
C ASN A 60 9.74 24.64 -15.79
N PHE A 61 9.06 23.99 -14.83
CA PHE A 61 7.99 23.04 -15.17
C PHE A 61 6.78 23.75 -15.79
N LYS A 62 6.36 24.90 -15.25
CA LYS A 62 5.23 25.66 -15.81
C LYS A 62 5.52 26.15 -17.23
N ASP A 63 6.69 26.72 -17.48
CA ASP A 63 7.13 27.20 -18.78
C ASP A 63 7.24 26.04 -19.78
N ALA A 64 7.57 24.84 -19.29
CA ALA A 64 7.58 23.62 -20.09
C ALA A 64 6.18 23.01 -20.35
N GLY A 65 5.10 23.61 -19.85
CA GLY A 65 3.71 23.21 -20.09
C GLY A 65 3.15 22.18 -19.11
N PHE A 66 3.80 21.95 -17.97
CA PHE A 66 3.28 21.04 -16.95
C PHE A 66 2.19 21.71 -16.10
N ARG A 67 1.23 20.88 -15.67
CA ARG A 67 0.51 21.14 -14.43
C ARG A 67 1.43 20.76 -13.26
N VAL A 68 1.54 21.63 -12.27
CA VAL A 68 2.51 21.49 -11.18
C VAL A 68 1.77 21.65 -9.86
N GLY A 69 1.44 20.51 -9.27
CA GLY A 69 0.93 20.46 -7.91
C GLY A 69 2.03 20.16 -6.90
N THR A 70 1.62 20.08 -5.66
CA THR A 70 2.54 19.86 -4.55
C THR A 70 1.92 19.04 -3.44
N TRP A 71 2.77 18.51 -2.57
CA TRP A 71 2.36 17.73 -1.41
C TRP A 71 3.33 17.93 -0.26
N GLY A 72 2.94 17.49 0.92
CA GLY A 72 3.82 17.44 2.09
C GLY A 72 3.30 16.43 3.09
N TYR A 73 4.25 15.80 3.80
CA TYR A 73 3.94 14.86 4.86
C TYR A 73 3.39 15.61 6.07
N ASN A 74 2.33 15.10 6.67
CA ASN A 74 1.54 15.83 7.64
C ASN A 74 1.63 15.22 9.04
N TYR A 75 1.95 16.03 10.06
CA TYR A 75 1.98 15.60 11.45
C TYR A 75 0.81 16.17 12.26
N PHE A 76 0.35 17.37 11.94
CA PHE A 76 -0.73 18.09 12.63
C PHE A 76 -0.45 18.32 14.13
N ASN A 77 0.82 18.51 14.47
CA ASN A 77 1.28 18.87 15.81
C ASN A 77 1.23 20.39 16.03
N HIS A 78 1.40 21.17 14.95
CA HIS A 78 1.49 22.64 15.00
C HIS A 78 0.48 23.25 14.03
N ILE A 79 -0.77 23.39 14.47
CA ILE A 79 -1.91 23.76 13.61
C ILE A 79 -1.64 25.02 12.79
N THR A 80 -1.16 26.09 13.42
CA THR A 80 -0.97 27.38 12.75
C THR A 80 0.18 27.32 11.76
N GLU A 81 1.31 26.76 12.16
CA GLU A 81 2.53 26.68 11.37
C GLU A 81 2.35 25.76 10.16
N GLU A 82 1.81 24.55 10.37
CA GLU A 82 1.56 23.60 9.28
C GLU A 82 0.50 24.13 8.31
N SER A 83 -0.59 24.73 8.80
CA SER A 83 -1.60 25.31 7.90
C SER A 83 -1.05 26.49 7.10
N ASN A 84 -0.24 27.36 7.70
CA ASN A 84 0.40 28.48 6.99
C ASN A 84 1.35 27.97 5.90
N LEU A 85 2.10 26.90 6.17
CA LEU A 85 3.02 26.33 5.19
C LEU A 85 2.29 25.69 4.00
N ILE A 86 1.16 25.02 4.25
CA ILE A 86 0.30 24.46 3.20
C ILE A 86 -0.35 25.59 2.36
N ILE A 87 -0.83 26.64 3.02
CA ILE A 87 -1.39 27.83 2.35
C ILE A 87 -0.33 28.49 1.45
N GLU A 88 0.91 28.60 1.94
CA GLU A 88 2.03 29.10 1.15
C GLU A 88 2.32 28.23 -0.08
N ALA A 89 2.31 26.89 0.09
CA ALA A 89 2.49 25.95 -1.01
C ALA A 89 1.36 26.09 -2.06
N LEU A 90 0.12 26.32 -1.63
CA LEU A 90 -1.06 26.53 -2.50
C LEU A 90 -1.04 27.85 -3.25
N ASN A 91 -0.40 28.90 -2.71
CA ASN A 91 -0.26 30.19 -3.39
C ASN A 91 0.54 30.06 -4.69
N ILE A 92 1.44 29.09 -4.78
CA ILE A 92 2.31 28.90 -5.94
C ILE A 92 2.00 27.64 -6.74
N SER A 93 1.24 26.68 -6.24
CA SER A 93 0.95 25.42 -6.94
C SER A 93 -0.43 25.40 -7.61
N ASP A 94 -0.61 24.52 -8.59
CA ASP A 94 -1.91 24.30 -9.25
C ASP A 94 -2.89 23.50 -8.37
N TYR A 95 -2.36 22.68 -7.45
CA TYR A 95 -3.12 21.88 -6.49
C TYR A 95 -2.21 21.42 -5.33
N TYR A 96 -2.83 21.02 -4.22
CA TYR A 96 -2.13 20.44 -3.07
C TYR A 96 -2.69 19.07 -2.70
N ILE A 97 -1.84 18.12 -2.32
CA ILE A 97 -2.27 16.84 -1.75
C ILE A 97 -1.72 16.70 -0.32
N PHE A 98 -2.62 16.55 0.64
CA PHE A 98 -2.25 16.13 2.00
C PHE A 98 -1.74 14.69 1.96
N ASP A 99 -0.68 14.39 2.70
CA ASP A 99 -0.16 13.03 2.88
C ASP A 99 -0.25 12.62 4.35
N PRO A 100 -1.48 12.40 4.87
CA PRO A 100 -1.71 11.97 6.24
C PRO A 100 -1.42 10.48 6.40
N GLU A 101 -0.44 10.17 7.22
CA GLU A 101 -0.05 8.80 7.57
C GLU A 101 -0.39 8.49 9.04
N VAL A 102 0.26 7.47 9.62
CA VAL A 102 0.05 7.07 11.01
C VAL A 102 0.27 8.21 12.02
N ASP A 103 1.10 9.20 11.69
CA ASP A 103 1.38 10.34 12.56
C ASP A 103 0.16 11.25 12.80
N VAL A 104 -0.85 11.22 11.92
CA VAL A 104 -2.10 11.96 12.15
C VAL A 104 -3.16 11.15 12.91
N ALA A 105 -2.85 9.92 13.33
CA ALA A 105 -3.78 9.06 14.06
C ALA A 105 -4.37 9.78 15.27
N ASN A 106 -5.70 9.71 15.40
CA ASN A 106 -6.53 10.31 16.44
C ASN A 106 -6.52 11.86 16.49
N LYS A 107 -5.91 12.55 15.52
CA LYS A 107 -5.85 14.02 15.47
C LYS A 107 -7.02 14.66 14.73
N PHE A 108 -8.25 14.17 14.97
CA PHE A 108 -9.45 14.63 14.26
C PHE A 108 -9.70 16.14 14.41
N LYS A 109 -9.53 16.71 15.61
CA LYS A 109 -9.75 18.14 15.86
C LYS A 109 -8.69 19.01 15.17
N GLN A 110 -7.43 18.58 15.20
CA GLN A 110 -6.32 19.27 14.55
C GLN A 110 -6.48 19.21 13.02
N ALA A 111 -6.82 18.04 12.48
CA ALA A 111 -7.11 17.86 11.07
C ALA A 111 -8.26 18.77 10.61
N GLU A 112 -9.35 18.85 11.39
CA GLU A 112 -10.51 19.70 11.09
C GLU A 112 -10.11 21.17 11.00
N GLU A 113 -9.35 21.66 11.99
CA GLU A 113 -8.93 23.06 12.04
C GLU A 113 -7.94 23.41 10.92
N ILE A 114 -6.96 22.55 10.64
CA ILE A 114 -6.01 22.76 9.55
C ILE A 114 -6.75 22.75 8.20
N CYS A 115 -7.55 21.72 7.92
CA CYS A 115 -8.27 21.61 6.65
C CYS A 115 -9.24 22.78 6.43
N ARG A 116 -9.91 23.24 7.49
CA ARG A 116 -10.78 24.43 7.46
C ARG A 116 -9.99 25.69 7.11
N ARG A 117 -8.85 25.93 7.77
CA ARG A 117 -7.97 27.09 7.49
C ARG A 117 -7.47 27.08 6.04
N VAL A 118 -6.96 25.94 5.58
CA VAL A 118 -6.47 25.78 4.21
C VAL A 118 -7.59 26.00 3.18
N ARG A 119 -8.75 25.36 3.37
CA ARG A 119 -9.89 25.52 2.45
C ARG A 119 -10.44 26.94 2.44
N ASN A 120 -10.52 27.61 3.58
CA ASN A 120 -10.99 29.00 3.67
C ASN A 120 -10.04 29.97 2.93
N SER A 121 -8.73 29.73 2.99
CA SER A 121 -7.74 30.53 2.25
C SER A 121 -7.83 30.30 0.73
N HIS A 122 -8.17 29.09 0.30
CA HIS A 122 -8.20 28.71 -1.12
C HIS A 122 -9.48 27.93 -1.47
N PRO A 123 -10.65 28.60 -1.50
CA PRO A 123 -11.94 27.93 -1.66
C PRO A 123 -12.09 27.19 -2.99
N SER A 124 -11.46 27.70 -4.07
CA SER A 124 -11.56 27.15 -5.43
C SER A 124 -10.38 26.26 -5.84
N LYS A 125 -9.28 26.22 -5.08
CA LYS A 125 -8.12 25.38 -5.44
C LYS A 125 -8.47 23.91 -5.33
N LEU A 126 -7.87 23.09 -6.21
CA LEU A 126 -7.97 21.65 -6.11
C LEU A 126 -7.09 21.16 -4.95
N ILE A 127 -7.70 20.43 -4.02
CA ILE A 127 -7.01 19.84 -2.86
C ILE A 127 -7.38 18.35 -2.78
N GLY A 128 -6.39 17.49 -2.63
CA GLY A 128 -6.58 16.06 -2.40
C GLY A 128 -6.00 15.60 -1.06
N TYR A 129 -6.22 14.34 -0.73
CA TYR A 129 -5.48 13.65 0.33
C TYR A 129 -5.04 12.26 -0.15
N SER A 130 -3.88 11.79 0.30
CA SER A 130 -3.27 10.50 -0.01
C SER A 130 -2.92 9.79 1.29
N SER A 131 -3.48 8.61 1.53
CA SER A 131 -3.29 7.87 2.78
C SER A 131 -3.46 6.38 2.50
N PHE A 132 -3.30 5.54 3.53
CA PHE A 132 -3.44 4.10 3.42
C PHE A 132 -4.79 3.71 2.76
N PRO A 133 -4.81 2.75 1.82
CA PRO A 133 -5.97 2.54 0.96
C PRO A 133 -7.11 1.77 1.63
N ILE A 134 -6.83 1.02 2.70
CA ILE A 134 -7.79 0.18 3.41
C ILE A 134 -8.21 0.86 4.71
N VAL A 135 -9.26 1.67 4.63
CA VAL A 135 -9.75 2.54 5.72
C VAL A 135 -10.06 1.74 6.99
N SER A 136 -10.60 0.52 6.84
CA SER A 136 -10.92 -0.35 7.98
C SER A 136 -9.71 -0.75 8.83
N TYR A 137 -8.48 -0.64 8.30
CA TYR A 137 -7.26 -0.96 9.05
C TYR A 137 -6.74 0.23 9.84
N HIS A 138 -7.12 1.46 9.46
CA HIS A 138 -6.65 2.71 10.08
C HIS A 138 -7.79 3.67 10.35
N THR A 139 -8.84 3.22 11.04
CA THR A 139 -9.99 4.09 11.37
C THR A 139 -9.64 5.26 12.29
N ASP A 140 -8.44 5.25 12.86
CA ASP A 140 -7.85 6.33 13.65
C ASP A 140 -7.30 7.48 12.78
N ILE A 141 -7.08 7.29 11.47
CA ILE A 141 -6.76 8.39 10.56
C ILE A 141 -8.04 9.21 10.27
N PRO A 142 -7.99 10.57 10.27
CA PRO A 142 -9.15 11.44 10.04
C PRO A 142 -9.75 11.45 8.61
N TYR A 143 -9.96 10.31 7.96
CA TYR A 143 -10.46 10.20 6.58
C TYR A 143 -11.74 11.03 6.33
N SER A 144 -12.69 11.02 7.27
CA SER A 144 -13.95 11.76 7.14
C SER A 144 -13.74 13.28 7.09
N VAL A 145 -12.75 13.79 7.82
CA VAL A 145 -12.36 15.21 7.80
C VAL A 145 -11.76 15.56 6.44
N PHE A 146 -10.81 14.76 5.94
CA PHE A 146 -10.25 15.01 4.61
C PHE A 146 -11.32 14.90 3.52
N ASN A 147 -12.22 13.93 3.61
CA ASN A 147 -13.36 13.79 2.70
C ASN A 147 -14.32 14.98 2.79
N LYS A 148 -14.41 15.70 3.90
CA LYS A 148 -15.21 16.93 4.00
C LYS A 148 -14.57 18.08 3.20
N TYR A 149 -13.26 18.29 3.32
CA TYR A 149 -12.58 19.48 2.82
C TYR A 149 -11.88 19.32 1.47
N CYS A 150 -11.51 18.10 1.08
CA CYS A 150 -10.81 17.81 -0.16
C CYS A 150 -11.77 17.58 -1.33
N ASN A 151 -11.26 17.78 -2.54
CA ASN A 151 -11.97 17.56 -3.79
C ASN A 151 -11.83 16.12 -4.29
N PHE A 152 -10.76 15.41 -3.93
CA PHE A 152 -10.50 14.04 -4.33
C PHE A 152 -9.72 13.27 -3.27
N ALA A 153 -9.81 11.95 -3.32
CA ALA A 153 -8.95 11.03 -2.57
C ALA A 153 -7.92 10.43 -3.52
N SER A 154 -6.71 10.18 -3.02
CA SER A 154 -5.61 9.57 -3.76
C SER A 154 -5.00 8.41 -2.98
N PRO A 155 -5.77 7.34 -2.68
CA PRO A 155 -5.31 6.30 -1.76
C PRO A 155 -4.05 5.59 -2.27
N GLN A 156 -3.15 5.23 -1.36
CA GLN A 156 -1.84 4.64 -1.68
C GLN A 156 -1.94 3.15 -1.99
N VAL A 157 -2.28 2.80 -3.22
CA VAL A 157 -2.52 1.41 -3.67
C VAL A 157 -1.19 0.75 -4.04
N TYR A 158 -0.42 0.33 -3.03
CA TYR A 158 0.87 -0.34 -3.20
C TYR A 158 0.72 -1.86 -3.08
N TRP A 159 0.01 -2.47 -4.05
CA TRP A 159 -0.35 -3.90 -4.01
C TRP A 159 0.86 -4.85 -3.93
N GLY A 160 2.04 -4.41 -4.36
CA GLY A 160 3.28 -5.18 -4.32
C GLY A 160 3.79 -5.27 -2.89
N GLU A 161 3.89 -4.12 -2.21
CA GLU A 161 4.25 -4.04 -0.78
C GLU A 161 3.22 -4.74 0.11
N MET A 162 1.93 -4.65 -0.24
CA MET A 162 0.86 -5.36 0.46
C MET A 162 0.87 -6.88 0.20
N GLY A 163 1.62 -7.38 -0.80
CA GLY A 163 1.57 -8.78 -1.20
C GLY A 163 0.20 -9.23 -1.72
N TRP A 164 -0.57 -8.30 -2.31
CA TRP A 164 -1.96 -8.50 -2.75
C TRP A 164 -2.10 -8.54 -4.28
N SER A 165 -3.25 -9.03 -4.77
CA SER A 165 -3.67 -8.73 -6.14
C SER A 165 -3.90 -7.24 -6.33
N VAL A 166 -3.79 -6.81 -7.59
CA VAL A 166 -4.37 -5.53 -8.00
C VAL A 166 -5.86 -5.53 -7.71
N SER A 167 -6.60 -6.56 -8.14
CA SER A 167 -8.03 -6.64 -7.87
C SER A 167 -8.39 -6.59 -6.39
N ARG A 168 -7.76 -7.44 -5.56
CA ARG A 168 -7.94 -7.42 -4.10
C ARG A 168 -7.70 -6.04 -3.50
N CYS A 169 -6.61 -5.37 -3.88
CA CYS A 169 -6.26 -4.06 -3.34
C CYS A 169 -7.26 -2.99 -3.76
N ILE A 170 -7.58 -2.90 -5.06
CA ILE A 170 -8.49 -1.90 -5.59
C ILE A 170 -9.94 -2.15 -5.13
N ASP A 171 -10.43 -3.38 -5.23
CA ASP A 171 -11.82 -3.71 -4.88
C ASP A 171 -12.06 -3.53 -3.38
N ARG A 172 -11.08 -3.91 -2.53
CA ARG A 172 -11.18 -3.67 -1.08
C ARG A 172 -11.12 -2.18 -0.76
N MET A 173 -10.22 -1.42 -1.39
CA MET A 173 -10.16 0.04 -1.25
C MET A 173 -11.53 0.67 -1.60
N LEU A 174 -12.11 0.31 -2.74
CA LEU A 174 -13.41 0.83 -3.18
C LEU A 174 -14.54 0.44 -2.22
N SER A 175 -14.57 -0.80 -1.77
CA SER A 175 -15.54 -1.29 -0.79
C SER A 175 -15.44 -0.54 0.54
N ASP A 176 -14.23 -0.33 1.05
CA ASP A 176 -14.00 0.42 2.29
C ASP A 176 -14.41 1.88 2.14
N HIS A 177 -14.00 2.56 1.06
CA HIS A 177 -14.41 3.94 0.81
C HIS A 177 -15.94 4.08 0.80
N LYS A 178 -16.64 3.14 0.14
CA LYS A 178 -18.10 3.09 0.17
C LYS A 178 -18.66 2.86 1.58
N ARG A 179 -18.12 1.89 2.31
CA ARG A 179 -18.56 1.54 3.68
C ARG A 179 -18.44 2.71 4.66
N TYR A 180 -17.38 3.52 4.53
CA TYR A 180 -17.11 4.67 5.40
C TYR A 180 -17.65 6.00 4.85
N GLY A 181 -18.45 5.98 3.78
CA GLY A 181 -19.07 7.17 3.21
C GLY A 181 -18.09 8.15 2.56
N LEU A 182 -16.91 7.68 2.15
CA LEU A 182 -15.88 8.47 1.47
C LEU A 182 -16.26 8.55 -0.02
N ASN A 183 -16.92 9.64 -0.40
CA ASN A 183 -17.62 9.80 -1.67
C ASN A 183 -16.93 10.73 -2.67
N LYS A 184 -15.68 11.15 -2.41
CA LYS A 184 -14.92 11.95 -3.37
C LYS A 184 -14.44 11.10 -4.56
N PRO A 185 -14.21 11.73 -5.73
CA PRO A 185 -13.45 11.11 -6.81
C PRO A 185 -12.16 10.47 -6.29
N ILE A 186 -11.88 9.25 -6.73
CA ILE A 186 -10.70 8.47 -6.31
C ILE A 186 -9.69 8.47 -7.47
N TYR A 187 -8.47 8.93 -7.20
CA TYR A 187 -7.34 8.93 -8.11
C TYR A 187 -6.18 8.12 -7.49
N PRO A 188 -6.17 6.79 -7.58
CA PRO A 188 -5.24 5.97 -6.82
C PRO A 188 -3.77 6.36 -7.04
N SER A 189 -3.01 6.47 -5.96
CA SER A 189 -1.54 6.55 -5.99
C SER A 189 -0.99 5.13 -6.09
N ILE A 190 -0.53 4.71 -7.26
CA ILE A 190 0.02 3.37 -7.48
C ILE A 190 1.53 3.36 -7.28
N GLN A 191 2.07 2.23 -6.79
CA GLN A 191 3.52 2.04 -6.67
C GLN A 191 4.20 2.03 -8.06
N SER A 192 5.41 2.56 -8.15
CA SER A 192 6.20 2.66 -9.39
C SER A 192 7.33 1.62 -9.48
N TYR A 193 7.43 0.76 -8.46
CA TYR A 193 8.56 -0.13 -8.22
C TYR A 193 8.09 -1.53 -7.83
N ASN A 194 8.98 -2.51 -7.96
CA ASN A 194 8.83 -3.89 -7.47
C ASN A 194 7.56 -4.63 -7.93
N VAL A 195 6.97 -4.26 -9.07
CA VAL A 195 5.82 -4.98 -9.65
C VAL A 195 5.91 -5.23 -11.15
N SER A 196 5.18 -6.26 -11.57
CA SER A 196 5.15 -6.71 -12.96
C SER A 196 4.38 -5.74 -13.85
N TYR A 197 4.78 -5.68 -15.13
CA TYR A 197 4.03 -4.94 -16.15
C TYR A 197 2.57 -5.40 -16.26
N ASN A 198 2.31 -6.71 -16.16
CA ASN A 198 0.96 -7.28 -16.22
C ASN A 198 0.05 -6.77 -15.09
N SER A 199 0.60 -6.51 -13.90
CA SER A 199 -0.18 -5.93 -12.80
C SER A 199 -0.63 -4.50 -13.14
N TYR A 200 0.21 -3.69 -13.80
CA TYR A 200 -0.24 -2.38 -14.28
C TYR A 200 -1.33 -2.49 -15.35
N MET A 201 -1.25 -3.49 -16.22
CA MET A 201 -2.28 -3.72 -17.23
C MET A 201 -3.59 -4.25 -16.62
N GLU A 202 -3.53 -5.00 -15.53
CA GLU A 202 -4.71 -5.34 -14.71
C GLU A 202 -5.31 -4.08 -14.08
N TYR A 203 -4.47 -3.20 -13.49
CA TYR A 203 -4.91 -1.91 -12.93
C TYR A 203 -5.57 -1.02 -13.99
N LYS A 204 -5.01 -0.96 -15.20
CA LYS A 204 -5.54 -0.16 -16.32
C LYS A 204 -7.01 -0.46 -16.63
N LYS A 205 -7.47 -1.70 -16.39
CA LYS A 205 -8.86 -2.13 -16.64
C LYS A 205 -9.89 -1.44 -15.73
N TYR A 206 -9.46 -0.88 -14.60
CA TYR A 206 -10.33 -0.14 -13.69
C TYR A 206 -10.70 1.25 -14.21
N ASP A 207 -10.00 1.75 -15.24
CA ASP A 207 -10.33 2.98 -15.97
C ASP A 207 -10.57 4.21 -15.06
N PHE A 208 -9.72 4.37 -14.03
CA PHE A 208 -9.78 5.56 -13.18
C PHE A 208 -9.51 6.82 -14.00
N LYS A 209 -10.34 7.85 -13.79
CA LYS A 209 -10.20 9.16 -14.46
C LYS A 209 -8.83 9.80 -14.30
N ASN A 210 -8.13 9.49 -13.20
CA ASN A 210 -6.77 9.92 -12.97
C ASN A 210 -6.05 8.93 -12.05
N THR A 211 -4.72 8.96 -12.09
CA THR A 211 -3.81 8.05 -11.35
C THR A 211 -2.61 8.86 -10.88
N GLY A 212 -2.26 8.74 -9.61
CA GLY A 212 -0.97 9.14 -9.09
C GLY A 212 0.04 8.02 -9.25
N VAL A 213 1.30 8.31 -9.57
CA VAL A 213 2.37 7.30 -9.65
C VAL A 213 3.45 7.63 -8.64
N TRP A 214 3.56 6.81 -7.61
CA TRP A 214 4.49 6.96 -6.50
C TRP A 214 5.70 6.05 -6.69
N SER A 215 6.90 6.55 -6.95
CA SER A 215 7.32 7.94 -7.21
C SER A 215 8.38 7.97 -8.32
N LEU A 216 8.69 9.13 -8.89
CA LEU A 216 9.76 9.26 -9.89
C LEU A 216 11.11 8.77 -9.35
N ASP A 217 11.33 8.97 -8.05
CA ASP A 217 12.56 8.66 -7.35
C ASP A 217 12.90 7.16 -7.38
N GLU A 218 11.87 6.31 -7.31
CA GLU A 218 11.98 4.85 -7.25
C GLU A 218 11.49 4.16 -8.53
N MET A 219 11.11 4.93 -9.54
CA MET A 219 10.45 4.43 -10.75
C MET A 219 11.31 3.42 -11.52
N GLN A 220 10.76 2.21 -11.73
CA GLN A 220 11.39 1.13 -12.49
C GLN A 220 10.87 1.02 -13.93
N SER A 221 11.56 0.24 -14.76
CA SER A 221 11.29 0.10 -16.20
C SER A 221 9.86 -0.34 -16.54
N ASN A 222 9.27 -1.25 -15.74
CA ASN A 222 7.89 -1.69 -15.95
C ASN A 222 6.88 -0.55 -15.79
N CYS A 223 7.10 0.35 -14.82
CA CYS A 223 6.24 1.51 -14.62
C CYS A 223 6.39 2.49 -15.79
N ILE A 224 7.61 2.72 -16.29
CA ILE A 224 7.85 3.58 -17.45
C ILE A 224 7.07 3.06 -18.67
N LYS A 225 7.17 1.76 -18.96
CA LYS A 225 6.41 1.12 -20.06
C LYS A 225 4.90 1.30 -19.89
N PHE A 226 4.39 1.20 -18.66
CA PHE A 226 2.97 1.43 -18.38
C PHE A 226 2.56 2.88 -18.69
N ILE A 227 3.32 3.86 -18.20
CA ILE A 227 3.06 5.29 -18.44
C ILE A 227 3.04 5.58 -19.95
N GLU A 228 4.05 5.08 -20.68
CA GLU A 228 4.16 5.23 -22.13
C GLU A 228 2.98 4.59 -22.87
N SER A 229 2.52 3.41 -22.44
CA SER A 229 1.34 2.76 -23.02
C SER A 229 0.04 3.52 -22.77
N CYS A 230 -0.03 4.29 -21.68
CA CYS A 230 -1.16 5.17 -21.38
C CYS A 230 -1.10 6.48 -22.18
N ALA A 231 0.09 6.88 -22.63
CA ALA A 231 0.30 8.02 -23.51
C ALA A 231 0.06 7.68 -25.00
N GLY A 232 -0.42 6.48 -25.32
CA GLY A 232 -0.71 6.06 -26.70
C GLY A 232 0.53 5.69 -27.51
N LYS A 233 1.67 5.42 -26.87
CA LYS A 233 2.80 4.80 -27.56
C LYS A 233 2.52 3.32 -27.74
N ASP A 234 2.51 2.85 -28.99
CA ASP A 234 2.35 1.43 -29.31
C ASP A 234 3.48 0.63 -28.69
N TYR A 235 3.14 -0.13 -27.66
CA TYR A 235 4.03 -1.12 -27.08
C TYR A 235 3.61 -2.48 -27.59
N ILE A 236 4.36 -3.02 -28.56
CA ILE A 236 4.30 -4.45 -28.87
C ILE A 236 4.97 -5.13 -27.67
N PRO A 237 4.24 -5.93 -26.87
CA PRO A 237 4.87 -6.76 -25.86
C PRO A 237 5.92 -7.58 -26.60
N GLU A 238 7.19 -7.54 -26.16
CA GLU A 238 8.14 -8.55 -26.60
C GLU A 238 7.48 -9.90 -26.31
N GLY A 239 7.02 -10.58 -27.37
CA GLY A 239 6.35 -11.86 -27.25
C GLY A 239 7.25 -12.76 -26.43
N ASN A 240 6.68 -13.38 -25.39
CA ASN A 240 7.32 -14.30 -24.45
C ASN A 240 8.67 -14.84 -24.94
N LYS A 241 9.74 -14.05 -24.81
CA LYS A 241 10.98 -14.64 -24.36
C LYS A 241 10.66 -15.06 -22.94
N PRO A 242 11.02 -16.27 -22.50
CA PRO A 242 11.14 -16.53 -21.08
C PRO A 242 12.26 -15.61 -20.57
N GLY A 243 11.92 -14.32 -20.40
CA GLY A 243 12.71 -13.36 -19.68
C GLY A 243 12.71 -13.91 -18.29
N GLY A 244 13.88 -14.39 -17.87
CA GLY A 244 14.10 -15.04 -16.60
C GLY A 244 13.31 -14.28 -15.54
N GLY A 245 12.25 -14.92 -15.07
CA GLY A 245 11.66 -14.50 -13.83
C GLY A 245 12.82 -14.44 -12.85
N SER A 246 12.98 -13.31 -12.16
CA SER A 246 13.57 -13.40 -10.84
C SER A 246 12.94 -14.64 -10.18
N PRO A 247 13.72 -15.60 -9.65
CA PRO A 247 13.17 -16.83 -9.12
C PRO A 247 12.41 -16.48 -7.83
N SER A 248 11.19 -15.98 -7.97
CA SER A 248 10.36 -15.57 -6.84
C SER A 248 9.50 -16.76 -6.45
N ALA A 249 10.13 -17.65 -5.69
CA ALA A 249 9.53 -18.62 -4.77
C ALA A 249 8.47 -19.59 -5.34
N SER A 250 8.69 -20.22 -6.50
CA SER A 250 7.98 -21.46 -6.80
C SER A 250 8.66 -22.62 -6.07
N GLY A 251 8.12 -23.04 -4.92
CA GLY A 251 8.56 -24.27 -4.28
C GLY A 251 8.12 -25.50 -5.08
N SER A 252 8.82 -26.61 -4.92
CA SER A 252 8.45 -27.87 -5.58
C SER A 252 7.10 -28.39 -5.08
N ILE A 253 6.42 -29.23 -5.85
CA ILE A 253 5.13 -29.83 -5.42
C ILE A 253 5.30 -30.62 -4.11
N LYS A 254 6.45 -31.27 -3.89
CA LYS A 254 6.76 -31.93 -2.61
C LYS A 254 6.83 -30.93 -1.45
N GLN A 255 7.46 -29.78 -1.67
CA GLN A 255 7.46 -28.71 -0.67
C GLN A 255 6.04 -28.23 -0.41
N LEU A 256 5.24 -27.99 -1.44
CA LEU A 256 3.85 -27.56 -1.30
C LEU A 256 3.03 -28.56 -0.49
N GLN A 257 3.08 -29.83 -0.84
CA GLN A 257 2.37 -30.90 -0.13
C GLN A 257 2.77 -30.96 1.35
N SER A 258 4.07 -30.85 1.64
CA SER A 258 4.59 -30.78 3.01
C SER A 258 4.09 -29.54 3.76
N GLN A 259 4.10 -28.38 3.11
CA GLN A 259 3.61 -27.13 3.68
C GLN A 259 2.11 -27.20 3.98
N LEU A 260 1.28 -27.69 3.06
CA LEU A 260 -0.16 -27.86 3.25
C LEU A 260 -0.48 -28.86 4.37
N ASN A 261 0.28 -29.95 4.47
CA ASN A 261 0.15 -30.89 5.57
C ASN A 261 0.45 -30.22 6.92
N SER A 262 1.52 -29.43 7.00
CA SER A 262 1.92 -28.77 8.23
C SER A 262 1.02 -27.58 8.61
N LEU A 263 0.52 -26.82 7.64
CA LEU A 263 -0.24 -25.59 7.88
C LEU A 263 -1.72 -25.88 8.11
N ILE A 264 -2.33 -26.79 7.36
CA ILE A 264 -3.79 -26.99 7.38
C ILE A 264 -4.20 -28.45 7.59
N ASN A 265 -3.25 -29.32 7.96
CA ASN A 265 -3.46 -30.75 8.15
C ASN A 265 -4.14 -31.41 6.93
N ALA A 266 -3.59 -31.16 5.73
CA ALA A 266 -4.17 -31.62 4.47
C ALA A 266 -4.12 -33.15 4.25
N LYS A 267 -3.30 -33.89 5.03
CA LYS A 267 -3.14 -35.36 4.95
C LYS A 267 -2.82 -35.88 3.54
N LEU A 268 -2.00 -35.13 2.81
CA LEU A 268 -1.48 -35.47 1.49
C LEU A 268 -0.29 -36.44 1.60
N VAL A 269 -0.14 -37.29 0.59
CA VAL A 269 1.12 -37.99 0.34
C VAL A 269 2.10 -36.96 -0.27
N VAL A 270 3.36 -36.97 0.17
CA VAL A 270 4.41 -36.07 -0.33
C VAL A 270 5.16 -36.75 -1.49
N ASP A 271 4.46 -36.97 -2.59
CA ASP A 271 4.96 -37.67 -3.78
C ASP A 271 5.46 -36.73 -4.88
N GLY A 272 5.12 -35.44 -4.82
CA GLY A 272 5.44 -34.44 -5.84
C GLY A 272 4.46 -34.39 -7.00
N ILE A 273 3.30 -35.06 -6.90
CA ILE A 273 2.28 -35.11 -7.93
C ILE A 273 1.19 -34.07 -7.66
N GLN A 274 0.93 -33.20 -8.64
CA GLN A 274 -0.19 -32.24 -8.59
C GLN A 274 -1.50 -32.93 -9.01
N GLY A 275 -2.00 -33.84 -8.16
CA GLY A 275 -3.26 -34.56 -8.37
C GLY A 275 -4.50 -33.81 -7.84
N PRO A 276 -5.71 -34.39 -7.98
CA PRO A 276 -6.94 -33.79 -7.46
C PRO A 276 -6.88 -33.46 -5.97
N ARG A 277 -6.35 -34.38 -5.15
CA ARG A 277 -6.19 -34.16 -3.69
C ARG A 277 -5.28 -32.97 -3.36
N THR A 278 -4.18 -32.81 -4.09
CA THR A 278 -3.28 -31.67 -3.90
C THR A 278 -3.93 -30.37 -4.35
N THR A 279 -4.66 -30.40 -5.47
CA THR A 279 -5.41 -29.24 -5.99
C THR A 279 -6.48 -28.79 -4.99
N ASP A 280 -7.26 -29.71 -4.44
CA ASP A 280 -8.29 -29.40 -3.44
C ASP A 280 -7.69 -28.85 -2.14
N ALA A 281 -6.54 -29.38 -1.71
CA ALA A 281 -5.82 -28.85 -0.56
C ALA A 281 -5.28 -27.44 -0.80
N VAL A 282 -4.83 -27.14 -2.02
CA VAL A 282 -4.43 -25.78 -2.41
C VAL A 282 -5.63 -24.84 -2.35
N LYS A 283 -6.78 -25.23 -2.93
CA LYS A 283 -8.02 -24.42 -2.86
C LYS A 283 -8.45 -24.15 -1.43
N ARG A 284 -8.41 -25.17 -0.56
CA ARG A 284 -8.73 -25.02 0.86
C ARG A 284 -7.79 -24.04 1.56
N PHE A 285 -6.49 -24.14 1.30
CA PHE A 285 -5.52 -23.19 1.85
C PHE A 285 -5.77 -21.78 1.33
N GLN A 286 -6.00 -21.63 0.02
CA GLN A 286 -6.32 -20.36 -0.62
C GLN A 286 -7.57 -19.72 0.02
N SER A 287 -8.63 -20.50 0.21
CA SER A 287 -9.87 -20.07 0.88
C SER A 287 -9.61 -19.51 2.28
N LEU A 288 -8.86 -20.27 3.10
CA LEU A 288 -8.47 -19.82 4.45
C LEU A 288 -7.67 -18.51 4.39
N MET A 289 -6.78 -18.37 3.41
CA MET A 289 -5.92 -17.20 3.23
C MET A 289 -6.61 -16.02 2.52
N GLY A 290 -7.88 -16.15 2.13
CA GLY A 290 -8.60 -15.10 1.39
C GLY A 290 -8.04 -14.88 -0.02
N LEU A 291 -7.48 -15.93 -0.63
CA LEU A 291 -6.97 -15.96 -1.99
C LEU A 291 -8.03 -16.54 -2.95
N SER A 292 -7.82 -16.34 -4.26
CA SER A 292 -8.63 -17.02 -5.28
C SER A 292 -8.40 -18.54 -5.22
N GLU A 293 -9.49 -19.32 -5.21
CA GLU A 293 -9.47 -20.78 -5.10
C GLU A 293 -9.26 -21.48 -6.46
N ASP A 294 -8.22 -21.08 -7.18
CA ASP A 294 -7.89 -21.65 -8.50
C ASP A 294 -7.22 -23.03 -8.41
N GLY A 295 -6.74 -23.43 -7.23
CA GLY A 295 -6.06 -24.71 -7.01
C GLY A 295 -4.61 -24.72 -7.50
N ILE A 296 -4.07 -23.57 -7.89
CA ILE A 296 -2.71 -23.40 -8.40
C ILE A 296 -1.85 -22.72 -7.34
N ALA A 297 -0.76 -23.35 -6.94
CA ALA A 297 0.20 -22.76 -5.99
C ALA A 297 1.13 -21.75 -6.67
N GLY A 298 0.56 -20.61 -7.08
CA GLY A 298 1.29 -19.46 -7.61
C GLY A 298 1.99 -18.63 -6.53
N SER A 299 2.60 -17.52 -6.95
CA SER A 299 3.39 -16.64 -6.05
C SER A 299 2.63 -16.18 -4.81
N ARG A 300 1.33 -15.86 -4.91
CA ARG A 300 0.52 -15.45 -3.75
C ARG A 300 0.35 -16.56 -2.72
N THR A 301 0.12 -17.79 -3.17
CA THR A 301 0.03 -18.98 -2.30
C THR A 301 1.34 -19.17 -1.55
N TRP A 302 2.48 -19.03 -2.23
CA TRP A 302 3.80 -19.12 -1.61
C TRP A 302 4.15 -17.95 -0.69
N SER A 303 3.70 -16.72 -1.00
CA SER A 303 3.84 -15.57 -0.10
C SER A 303 3.07 -15.77 1.19
N ALA A 304 1.82 -16.29 1.13
CA ALA A 304 1.05 -16.61 2.32
C ALA A 304 1.74 -17.68 3.17
N ILE A 305 2.26 -18.74 2.54
CA ILE A 305 3.08 -19.76 3.22
C ILE A 305 4.30 -19.12 3.89
N LYS A 306 5.03 -18.26 3.17
CA LYS A 306 6.25 -17.60 3.67
C LYS A 306 5.95 -16.69 4.85
N GLU A 307 4.88 -15.91 4.79
CA GLU A 307 4.46 -15.03 5.88
C GLU A 307 4.20 -15.84 7.15
N ILE A 308 3.35 -16.88 7.08
CA ILE A 308 3.09 -17.76 8.22
C ILE A 308 4.38 -18.41 8.74
N ARG A 309 5.27 -18.83 7.84
CA ARG A 309 6.55 -19.48 8.19
C ARG A 309 7.60 -18.53 8.74
N SER A 310 7.41 -17.22 8.62
CA SER A 310 8.28 -16.23 9.25
C SER A 310 8.01 -16.09 10.76
N TYR A 311 6.92 -16.70 11.26
CA TYR A 311 6.45 -16.61 12.64
C TYR A 311 6.36 -15.17 13.13
N PRO A 312 5.64 -14.30 12.41
CA PRO A 312 5.57 -12.90 12.73
C PRO A 312 4.90 -12.67 14.09
N THR A 313 5.38 -11.70 14.86
CA THR A 313 4.69 -11.32 16.10
C THR A 313 3.37 -10.63 15.76
N ASP A 314 2.24 -11.25 16.10
CA ASP A 314 0.90 -10.73 15.81
C ASP A 314 0.13 -10.37 17.09
N GLY A 315 -0.87 -9.50 16.98
CA GLY A 315 -1.56 -8.90 18.15
C GLY A 315 -0.84 -7.71 18.77
N VAL A 316 0.13 -7.14 18.06
CA VAL A 316 0.79 -5.89 18.39
C VAL A 316 0.25 -4.76 17.51
N LYS A 317 0.33 -3.51 18.00
CA LYS A 317 -0.24 -2.34 17.30
C LYS A 317 0.28 -2.18 15.87
N PHE A 318 1.50 -2.62 15.60
CA PHE A 318 2.14 -2.67 14.29
C PHE A 318 3.17 -3.80 14.31
N PRO A 319 3.42 -4.53 13.21
CA PRO A 319 2.83 -4.43 11.86
C PRO A 319 1.67 -5.42 11.61
N HIS A 320 0.98 -5.30 10.48
CA HIS A 320 -0.16 -6.15 10.11
C HIS A 320 0.27 -7.34 9.24
N TYR A 321 -0.09 -8.56 9.64
CA TYR A 321 0.28 -9.80 8.95
C TYR A 321 -0.95 -10.60 8.53
N GLU A 322 -1.61 -10.21 7.45
CA GLU A 322 -2.94 -10.74 7.13
C GLU A 322 -3.00 -12.26 6.99
N TYR A 323 -2.08 -12.90 6.27
CA TYR A 323 -2.11 -14.35 6.08
C TYR A 323 -1.82 -15.09 7.39
N ALA A 324 -0.88 -14.56 8.18
CA ALA A 324 -0.63 -15.07 9.51
C ALA A 324 -1.85 -14.89 10.43
N THR A 325 -2.47 -13.72 10.45
CA THR A 325 -3.69 -13.42 11.22
C THR A 325 -4.84 -14.35 10.81
N ARG A 326 -5.08 -14.54 9.51
CA ARG A 326 -6.12 -15.47 9.02
C ARG A 326 -5.84 -16.91 9.45
N TRP A 327 -4.58 -17.33 9.38
CA TRP A 327 -4.17 -18.66 9.87
C TRP A 327 -4.39 -18.79 11.38
N ILE A 328 -3.98 -17.79 12.18
CA ILE A 328 -4.21 -17.73 13.61
C ILE A 328 -5.70 -17.81 13.92
N GLN A 329 -6.53 -17.01 13.24
CA GLN A 329 -7.99 -17.00 13.41
C GLN A 329 -8.60 -18.38 13.16
N TRP A 330 -8.15 -19.07 12.11
CA TRP A 330 -8.53 -20.44 11.85
C TRP A 330 -8.09 -21.39 12.98
N ARG A 331 -6.86 -21.25 13.48
CA ARG A 331 -6.33 -22.09 14.57
C ARG A 331 -7.03 -21.90 15.90
N VAL A 332 -7.43 -20.67 16.24
CA VAL A 332 -8.11 -20.36 17.50
C VAL A 332 -9.63 -20.45 17.40
N GLY A 333 -10.17 -20.82 16.23
CA GLY A 333 -11.59 -21.09 16.03
C GLY A 333 -12.46 -19.82 16.06
N THR A 334 -12.02 -18.75 15.40
CA THR A 334 -12.78 -17.50 15.28
C THR A 334 -13.03 -17.11 13.81
N SER A 335 -13.80 -16.05 13.58
CA SER A 335 -14.05 -15.50 12.25
C SER A 335 -12.75 -15.15 11.53
N ILE A 336 -12.62 -15.60 10.27
CA ILE A 336 -11.41 -15.43 9.46
C ILE A 336 -11.56 -14.20 8.55
N ASP A 337 -11.30 -13.02 9.10
CA ASP A 337 -11.35 -11.74 8.39
C ASP A 337 -9.96 -11.16 8.08
N GLY A 338 -8.90 -11.72 8.66
CA GLY A 338 -7.52 -11.28 8.52
C GLY A 338 -7.16 -10.02 9.30
N ILE A 339 -8.02 -9.58 10.21
CA ILE A 339 -7.81 -8.42 11.07
C ILE A 339 -7.58 -8.88 12.51
N PHE A 340 -6.45 -8.49 13.09
CA PHE A 340 -6.17 -8.79 14.48
C PHE A 340 -6.86 -7.79 15.41
N GLY A 341 -8.20 -7.88 15.49
CA GLY A 341 -9.02 -7.09 16.39
C GLY A 341 -9.21 -7.72 17.77
N SER A 342 -9.98 -7.05 18.64
CA SER A 342 -10.25 -7.47 20.02
C SER A 342 -10.82 -8.89 20.15
N ASN A 343 -11.63 -9.32 19.18
CA ASN A 343 -12.16 -10.69 19.16
C ASN A 343 -11.06 -11.73 18.89
N THR A 344 -10.13 -11.44 17.96
CA THR A 344 -8.97 -12.30 17.68
C THR A 344 -8.07 -12.39 18.90
N GLU A 345 -7.75 -11.25 19.52
CA GLU A 345 -6.96 -11.16 20.74
C GLU A 345 -7.54 -12.02 21.87
N GLU A 346 -8.84 -11.91 22.15
CA GLU A 346 -9.47 -12.71 23.21
C GLU A 346 -9.44 -14.21 22.89
N ARG A 347 -9.56 -14.60 21.61
CA ARG A 347 -9.47 -16.03 21.24
C ARG A 347 -8.05 -16.55 21.33
N VAL A 348 -7.05 -15.71 21.05
CA VAL A 348 -5.64 -16.06 21.30
C VAL A 348 -5.38 -16.23 22.80
N LYS A 349 -5.87 -15.33 23.66
CA LYS A 349 -5.78 -15.49 25.13
C LYS A 349 -6.40 -16.79 25.60
N GLN A 350 -7.60 -17.10 25.11
CA GLN A 350 -8.27 -18.35 25.44
C GLN A 350 -7.47 -19.58 24.97
N TRP A 351 -6.97 -19.55 23.74
CA TRP A 351 -6.14 -20.63 23.20
C TRP A 351 -4.83 -20.83 24.00
N GLN A 352 -4.17 -19.74 24.42
CA GLN A 352 -2.98 -19.79 25.27
C GLN A 352 -3.27 -20.46 26.62
N ARG A 353 -4.39 -20.09 27.29
CA ARG A 353 -4.86 -20.74 28.53
C ARG A 353 -5.07 -22.24 28.32
N ASP A 354 -5.74 -22.61 27.24
CA ASP A 354 -6.07 -23.99 26.92
C ASP A 354 -4.82 -24.82 26.59
N CYS A 355 -3.86 -24.24 25.87
CA CYS A 355 -2.59 -24.86 25.58
C CYS A 355 -1.80 -25.17 26.86
N ASN A 356 -1.69 -24.19 27.77
CA ASN A 356 -1.03 -24.37 29.06
C ASN A 356 -1.69 -25.47 29.89
N ARG A 357 -3.02 -25.44 30.00
CA ARG A 357 -3.79 -26.43 30.74
C ARG A 357 -3.67 -27.84 30.16
N LYS A 358 -3.77 -27.99 28.83
CA LYS A 358 -3.85 -29.29 28.18
C LYS A 358 -2.48 -29.95 27.98
N TYR A 359 -1.45 -29.15 27.76
CA TYR A 359 -0.12 -29.65 27.36
C TYR A 359 1.00 -29.26 28.31
N GLY A 360 0.70 -28.62 29.45
CA GLY A 360 1.69 -28.23 30.46
C GLY A 360 2.69 -27.18 29.98
N THR A 361 2.31 -26.35 28.99
CA THR A 361 3.15 -25.25 28.51
C THR A 361 3.10 -24.04 29.45
N SER A 362 4.05 -23.12 29.30
CA SER A 362 4.14 -21.89 30.09
C SER A 362 4.03 -20.64 29.20
N LEU A 363 3.02 -20.60 28.32
CA LEU A 363 2.74 -19.43 27.48
C LEU A 363 2.23 -18.28 28.33
N ALA A 364 2.64 -17.05 28.01
CA ALA A 364 1.97 -15.85 28.50
C ALA A 364 0.53 -15.81 27.96
N ILE A 365 -0.42 -15.34 28.78
CA ILE A 365 -1.83 -15.20 28.41
C ILE A 365 -2.08 -13.71 28.11
N ASP A 366 -1.43 -13.23 27.06
CA ASP A 366 -1.36 -11.81 26.70
C ASP A 366 -2.13 -11.48 25.43
N GLY A 367 -2.58 -12.48 24.66
CA GLY A 367 -3.25 -12.27 23.38
C GLY A 367 -2.28 -11.97 22.24
N ILE A 368 -0.97 -12.05 22.48
CA ILE A 368 0.09 -11.81 21.50
C ILE A 368 0.58 -13.16 20.97
N VAL A 369 0.59 -13.32 19.65
CA VAL A 369 1.15 -14.51 19.00
C VAL A 369 2.64 -14.30 18.78
N GLY A 370 3.41 -14.42 19.87
CA GLY A 370 4.87 -14.43 19.84
C GLY A 370 5.46 -15.80 19.48
N LYS A 371 6.80 -15.89 19.47
CA LYS A 371 7.57 -17.08 19.07
C LYS A 371 7.12 -18.38 19.77
N GLU A 372 6.86 -18.35 21.07
CA GLU A 372 6.45 -19.56 21.81
C GLU A 372 5.00 -19.95 21.51
N THR A 373 4.10 -18.97 21.33
CA THR A 373 2.72 -19.21 20.89
C THR A 373 2.72 -19.89 19.51
N TRP A 374 3.51 -19.37 18.55
CA TRP A 374 3.69 -19.98 17.22
C TRP A 374 4.18 -21.42 17.30
N ARG A 375 5.22 -21.67 18.09
CA ARG A 375 5.76 -23.03 18.30
C ARG A 375 4.70 -23.99 18.80
N CYS A 376 3.88 -23.56 19.76
CA CYS A 376 2.80 -24.37 20.29
C CYS A 376 1.71 -24.62 19.24
N MET A 377 1.32 -23.60 18.46
CA MET A 377 0.33 -23.77 17.39
C MET A 377 0.82 -24.76 16.32
N PHE A 378 2.11 -24.79 15.97
CA PHE A 378 2.59 -25.79 15.02
C PHE A 378 2.69 -27.21 15.59
N LYS A 379 2.79 -27.35 16.91
CA LYS A 379 2.99 -28.63 17.59
C LYS A 379 1.68 -29.31 17.98
N TYR A 380 0.69 -28.55 18.45
CA TYR A 380 -0.58 -29.00 18.98
C TYR A 380 -1.73 -28.37 18.20
#